data_AF-A0A9D8VAX1-F1
#
_entry.id   AF-A0A9D8VAX1-F1
#
_cell.length_a   1.000
_cell.length_b   1.000
_cell.length_c   1.000
_cell.angle_alpha   90.00
_cell.angle_beta   90.00
_cell.angle_gamma   90.00
#
_symmetry.space_group_name_H-M   'P 1'
#
loop_
_entity.id
_entity.type
_entity.pdbx_description
1 polymer ?
#
loop_
_entity_poly.entity_id
_entity_poly.type
_entity_poly.pdbx_seq_one_letter_code
_entity_poly.pdbx_strand_id
1 'polypeptide(L)' 'MKNRTRNILIGILAVFLALAVLDSMGVFDDRPYFEVPHGNHTHYVPKECEPALPVSQAPTTRPGPGQTVDCQGQIVPLPE' A
#
# COMPACT_ATOMS: atom_id res chain seq x y z
N MET A 1 -12.50 38.86 -10.78
CA MET A 1 -11.38 37.91 -10.99
C MET A 1 -11.03 37.11 -9.74
N LYS A 2 -10.90 37.73 -8.56
CA LYS A 2 -10.55 37.08 -7.27
C LYS A 2 -11.39 35.84 -6.91
N ASN A 3 -12.70 35.86 -7.19
CA ASN A 3 -13.60 34.73 -6.92
C ASN A 3 -13.36 33.53 -7.85
N ARG A 4 -12.97 33.77 -9.12
CA ARG A 4 -12.65 32.69 -10.06
C ARG A 4 -11.36 31.99 -9.64
N THR A 5 -10.32 32.75 -9.32
CA THR A 5 -9.05 32.21 -8.81
C THR A 5 -9.27 31.43 -7.51
N ARG A 6 -10.05 31.97 -6.56
CA ARG A 6 -10.41 31.27 -5.32
C ARG A 6 -11.11 29.94 -5.59
N ASN A 7 -12.10 29.91 -6.47
CA ASN A 7 -12.85 28.70 -6.78
C ASN A 7 -11.96 27.65 -7.50
N ILE A 8 -11.05 28.09 -8.36
CA ILE A 8 -10.05 27.20 -8.98
C ILE A 8 -9.16 26.58 -7.92
N LEU A 9 -8.63 27.38 -6.99
CA LEU A 9 -7.78 26.88 -5.90
C LEU A 9 -8.53 25.89 -4.99
N ILE A 10 -9.79 26.16 -4.66
CA ILE A 10 -10.64 25.24 -3.90
C ILE A 10 -10.85 23.93 -4.68
N GLY A 11 -11.12 24.01 -5.98
CA GLY A 11 -11.26 22.84 -6.84
C GLY A 11 -9.98 21.98 -6.88
N ILE A 12 -8.82 22.61 -7.06
CA ILE A 12 -7.52 21.93 -7.05
C ILE A 12 -7.29 21.26 -5.69
N LEU A 13 -7.54 21.97 -4.58
CA LEU A 13 -7.39 21.42 -3.23
C LEU A 13 -8.32 20.23 -3.00
N ALA A 14 -9.57 20.31 -3.45
CA ALA A 14 -10.53 19.21 -3.32
C ALA A 14 -10.08 17.97 -4.10
N VAL A 15 -9.59 18.14 -5.34
CA VAL A 15 -9.06 17.03 -6.15
C VAL A 15 -7.82 16.43 -5.48
N PHE A 16 -6.90 17.27 -4.99
CA PHE A 16 -5.72 16.80 -4.27
C PHE A 16 -6.08 15.98 -3.04
N LEU A 17 -7.03 16.45 -2.22
CA LEU A 17 -7.50 15.72 -1.04
C LEU A 17 -8.16 14.39 -1.41
N ALA A 18 -8.96 14.35 -2.48
CA ALA A 18 -9.55 13.12 -2.96
C ALA A 18 -8.48 12.10 -3.41
N LEU A 19 -7.46 12.55 -4.15
CA LEU A 19 -6.34 11.69 -4.56
C LEU A 19 -5.55 11.17 -3.34
N ALA A 20 -5.30 12.02 -2.35
CA ALA A 20 -4.60 11.62 -1.12
C ALA A 20 -5.40 10.56 -0.34
N VAL A 21 -6.73 10.66 -0.29
CA VAL A 21 -7.57 9.63 0.33
C VAL A 21 -7.49 8.31 -0.43
N LEU A 22 -7.61 8.33 -1.76
CA LEU A 22 -7.50 7.12 -2.60
C LEU A 22 -6.14 6.45 -2.44
N ASP A 23 -5.06 7.24 -2.42
CA ASP A 23 -3.71 6.74 -2.19
C ASP A 23 -3.56 6.10 -0.80
N SER A 24 -4.11 6.73 0.25
CA SER A 24 -4.09 6.18 1.61
C SER A 24 -4.86 4.86 1.76
N MET A 25 -5.83 4.62 0.88
CA MET A 25 -6.58 3.36 0.80
C MET A 25 -5.86 2.29 -0.02
N GLY A 26 -4.67 2.58 -0.57
CA GLY A 26 -3.90 1.65 -1.40
C GLY A 26 -4.45 1.47 -2.81
N VAL A 27 -5.30 2.39 -3.31
CA VAL A 27 -5.90 2.28 -4.66
C VAL A 27 -4.84 2.28 -5.76
N PHE A 28 -3.71 2.94 -5.52
CA PHE A 28 -2.59 3.01 -6.46
C PHE A 28 -1.43 2.07 -6.08
N ASP A 29 -1.60 1.22 -5.06
CA ASP A 29 -0.56 0.30 -4.59
C ASP A 29 -0.70 -1.08 -5.24
N ASP A 30 0.08 -1.29 -6.29
CA ASP A 30 0.12 -2.52 -7.11
C ASP A 30 0.91 -3.67 -6.48
N ARG A 31 1.56 -3.46 -5.32
CA ARG A 31 2.34 -4.52 -4.67
C ARG A 31 1.40 -5.64 -4.20
N PRO A 32 1.81 -6.93 -4.29
CA PRO A 32 1.00 -8.07 -3.84
C PRO A 32 1.01 -8.29 -2.31
N TYR A 33 1.67 -7.40 -1.57
CA TYR A 33 1.78 -7.45 -0.11
C TYR A 33 1.57 -6.05 0.50
N PHE A 34 1.15 -6.01 1.76
CA PHE A 34 1.14 -4.82 2.61
C PHE A 34 2.47 -4.69 3.38
N GLU A 35 2.92 -3.45 3.60
CA GLU A 35 3.99 -3.13 4.53
C GLU A 35 3.37 -2.70 5.86
N VAL A 36 3.65 -3.45 6.94
CA VAL A 36 3.14 -3.15 8.29
C VAL A 36 4.32 -2.73 9.19
N PRO A 37 4.62 -1.42 9.26
CA PRO A 37 5.68 -0.92 10.11
C PRO A 37 5.24 -0.90 11.57
N HIS A 38 6.10 -1.38 12.48
CA HIS A 38 5.92 -1.19 13.91
C HIS A 38 7.27 -1.22 14.64
N GLY A 39 7.44 -0.33 15.61
CA GLY A 39 8.72 -0.17 16.32
C GLY A 39 9.88 0.11 15.37
N ASN A 40 10.83 -0.82 15.29
CA ASN A 40 12.07 -0.70 14.50
C ASN A 40 12.12 -1.59 13.25
N HIS A 41 11.02 -2.27 12.90
CA HIS A 41 10.98 -3.17 11.75
C HIS A 41 9.64 -3.09 11.02
N THR A 42 9.54 -3.82 9.91
CA THR A 42 8.36 -3.84 9.04
C THR A 42 8.10 -5.27 8.65
N HIS A 43 6.84 -5.71 8.75
CA HIS A 43 6.42 -7.00 8.20
C HIS A 43 5.82 -6.83 6.80
N TYR A 44 6.08 -7.78 5.93
CA TYR A 44 5.57 -7.81 4.56
C TYR A 44 4.48 -8.88 4.48
N VAL A 45 3.22 -8.47 4.50
CA VAL A 45 2.05 -9.37 4.66
C VAL A 45 1.36 -9.56 3.32
N PRO A 46 1.11 -10.78 2.82
CA PRO A 46 0.40 -10.99 1.56
C PRO A 46 -1.03 -10.42 1.61
N LYS A 47 -1.49 -9.79 0.52
CA LYS A 47 -2.85 -9.21 0.43
C LYS A 47 -3.94 -10.28 0.30
N GLU A 48 -3.65 -11.34 -0.46
CA GLU A 48 -4.64 -12.30 -0.95
C GLU A 48 -4.47 -13.69 -0.31
N CYS A 49 -4.74 -13.80 0.99
CA CYS A 49 -4.68 -15.08 1.72
C CYS A 49 -5.95 -15.33 2.52
N GLU A 50 -6.48 -16.54 2.40
CA GLU A 50 -7.58 -17.04 3.21
C GLU A 50 -7.19 -18.41 3.82
N PRO A 51 -7.00 -18.50 5.15
CA PRO A 51 -7.05 -17.42 6.13
C PRO A 51 -5.89 -16.43 5.96
N ALA A 52 -6.09 -15.20 6.42
CA ALA A 52 -5.06 -14.17 6.39
C ALA A 52 -3.81 -14.61 7.19
N LEU A 53 -2.62 -14.36 6.63
CA LEU A 53 -1.36 -14.63 7.33
C LEU A 53 -1.22 -13.69 8.54
N PRO A 54 -1.00 -14.20 9.76
CA PRO A 54 -0.75 -13.35 10.92
C PRO A 54 0.49 -12.47 10.71
N VAL A 55 0.42 -11.19 11.07
CA VAL A 55 1.54 -10.23 10.90
C VAL A 55 2.82 -10.73 11.55
N SER A 56 2.73 -11.41 12.70
CA SER A 56 3.88 -11.99 13.40
C SER A 56 4.59 -13.12 12.66
N GLN A 57 3.93 -13.75 11.67
CA GLN A 57 4.47 -14.82 10.83
C GLN A 57 4.98 -14.29 9.48
N ALA A 58 4.67 -13.04 9.14
CA ALA A 58 5.17 -12.41 7.94
C ALA A 58 6.68 -12.07 8.06
N PRO A 59 7.46 -12.19 6.98
CA PRO A 59 8.88 -11.89 7.01
C PRO A 59 9.11 -10.40 7.25
N THR A 60 10.27 -10.08 7.83
CA THR A 60 10.75 -8.70 7.99
C THR A 60 11.78 -8.30 6.94
N THR A 61 12.10 -9.22 6.04
CA THR A 61 12.94 -8.96 4.86
C THR A 61 12.04 -8.51 3.71
N ARG A 62 12.40 -7.39 3.07
CA ARG A 62 11.67 -6.86 1.91
C ARG A 62 11.78 -7.84 0.73
N PRO A 63 10.67 -8.21 0.08
CA PRO A 63 10.71 -8.93 -1.19
C PRO A 63 11.50 -8.15 -2.23
N GLY A 64 12.37 -8.83 -2.98
CA GLY A 64 13.12 -8.23 -4.07
C GLY A 64 12.25 -7.95 -5.30
N PRO A 65 12.82 -7.32 -6.35
CA PRO A 65 12.15 -7.18 -7.63
C PRO A 65 11.70 -8.54 -8.17
N GLY A 66 10.43 -8.65 -8.57
CA GLY A 66 9.87 -9.91 -9.08
C GLY A 66 9.56 -10.95 -8.00
N GLN A 67 9.54 -10.56 -6.71
CA GLN A 67 9.20 -11.44 -5.59
C GLN A 67 8.00 -10.92 -4.80
N THR A 68 7.33 -11.83 -4.11
CA THR A 68 6.24 -11.57 -3.17
C THR A 68 6.39 -12.41 -1.92
N VAL A 69 5.53 -12.18 -0.93
CA VAL A 69 5.33 -13.09 0.21
C VAL A 69 4.14 -13.99 -0.10
N ASP A 70 4.25 -15.29 0.15
CA ASP A 70 3.14 -16.25 0.05
C ASP A 70 2.32 -16.34 1.35
N CYS A 71 1.23 -17.10 1.34
CA CYS A 71 0.38 -17.30 2.52
C CYS A 71 1.04 -18.12 3.64
N GLN A 72 2.28 -18.59 3.44
CA GLN A 72 3.11 -19.29 4.42
C GLN A 72 4.24 -18.39 4.96
N GLY A 73 4.25 -17.10 4.58
CA GLY A 73 5.25 -16.14 5.02
C GLY A 73 6.61 -16.31 4.35
N GLN A 74 6.70 -17.02 3.23
CA GLN A 74 7.94 -17.20 2.48
C GLN A 74 8.04 -16.19 1.34
N ILE A 75 9.26 -15.74 1.06
CA ILE A 75 9.53 -14.90 -0.11
C ILE A 75 9.64 -15.81 -1.34
N VAL A 76 8.74 -15.65 -2.29
CA VAL A 76 8.63 -16.45 -3.51
C VAL A 76 8.65 -15.56 -4.75
N PRO A 77 8.98 -16.06 -5.95
CA PRO A 77 8.78 -15.32 -7.19
C PRO A 77 7.32 -14.89 -7.38
N LEU A 78 7.08 -13.76 -8.06
CA LEU A 78 5.75 -13.38 -8.51
C LEU A 78 5.17 -14.49 -9.41
N PRO A 79 3.89 -14.83 -9.28
CA PRO A 79 3.20 -15.67 -10.26
C PRO A 79 3.30 -15.02 -11.65
N GLU A 80 3.53 -15.84 -12.68
CA GLU A 80 3.49 -15.42 -14.09
C GLU A 80 2.08 -15.03 -14.54
#